data_AF-A0A9E8N5L9-F1
#
_entry.id   AF-A0A9E8N5L9-F1
#
_cell.length_a   1.000
_cell.length_b   1.000
_cell.length_c   1.000
_cell.angle_alpha   90.00
_cell.angle_beta   90.00
_cell.angle_gamma   90.00
#
_symmetry.space_group_name_H-M   'P 1'
#
loop_
_entity.id
_entity.type
_entity.pdbx_description
1 polymer ?
#
loop_
_entity_poly.entity_id
_entity_poly.type
_entity_poly.pdbx_seq_one_letter_code
_entity_poly.pdbx_strand_id
1 'polypeptide(L)'
;MDVKSYCDSLVIELTGWKAKVYDVVKKLDKVSSGEKEKVADQVRDMHIIIEELDDRINRLKKECPMEWNPEKIDLEGKFSGLKTKWESVWQNISPGDIGG
;
A
#
# COMPACT_ATOMS: atom_id res chain seq x y z
N MET A 1 22.64 -7.13 1.60
CA MET A 1 21.96 -5.93 1.07
C MET A 1 22.22 -4.81 2.05
N ASP A 2 22.71 -3.66 1.60
CA ASP A 2 22.85 -2.47 2.45
C ASP A 2 21.52 -1.71 2.57
N VAL A 3 21.44 -0.79 3.55
CA VAL A 3 20.22 -0.03 3.85
C VAL A 3 19.75 0.85 2.69
N LYS A 4 20.66 1.36 1.85
CA LYS A 4 20.32 2.21 0.71
C LYS A 4 19.68 1.39 -0.40
N SER A 5 20.31 0.27 -0.77
CA SER A 5 19.77 -0.69 -1.73
C SER A 5 18.41 -1.24 -1.28
N TYR A 6 18.25 -1.48 0.03
CA TYR A 6 16.97 -1.88 0.61
C TYR A 6 15.92 -0.77 0.45
N CYS A 7 16.21 0.46 0.87
CA CYS A 7 15.29 1.59 0.73
C CYS A 7 14.89 1.84 -0.73
N ASP A 8 15.82 1.75 -1.67
CA ASP A 8 15.53 1.94 -3.10
C ASP A 8 14.56 0.85 -3.61
N SER A 9 14.69 -0.40 -3.14
CA SER A 9 13.72 -1.46 -3.45
C SER A 9 12.33 -1.19 -2.86
N LEU A 10 12.26 -0.67 -1.63
CA LEU A 10 11.00 -0.32 -0.99
C LEU A 10 10.31 0.87 -1.66
N VAL A 11 11.06 1.86 -2.14
CA VAL A 11 10.51 3.00 -2.89
C VAL A 11 9.85 2.52 -4.18
N ILE A 12 10.47 1.57 -4.89
CA ILE A 12 9.89 0.98 -6.11
C ILE A 12 8.59 0.25 -5.76
N GLU A 13 8.61 -0.58 -4.71
CA GLU A 13 7.43 -1.32 -4.27
C GLU A 13 6.30 -0.38 -3.84
N LEU A 14 6.60 0.62 -3.01
CA LEU A 14 5.64 1.60 -2.53
C LEU A 14 5.04 2.43 -3.67
N THR A 15 5.85 2.79 -4.68
CA THR A 15 5.35 3.47 -5.89
C THR A 15 4.34 2.61 -6.63
N GLY A 16 4.61 1.31 -6.77
CA GLY A 16 3.66 0.36 -7.35
C GLY A 16 2.36 0.28 -6.54
N TRP A 17 2.44 0.28 -5.21
CA TRP A 17 1.26 0.29 -4.33
C TRP A 17 0.45 1.59 -4.43
N LYS A 18 1.11 2.76 -4.46
CA LYS A 18 0.45 4.06 -4.67
C LYS A 18 -0.36 4.07 -5.97
N ALA A 19 0.22 3.56 -7.07
CA ALA A 19 -0.46 3.46 -8.36
C ALA A 19 -1.68 2.52 -8.29
N LYS A 20 -1.52 1.33 -7.69
CA LYS A 20 -2.60 0.36 -7.52
C LYS A 20 -3.80 0.94 -6.75
N VAL A 21 -3.54 1.59 -5.61
CA VAL A 21 -4.60 2.21 -4.79
C VAL A 21 -5.29 3.34 -5.56
N TYR A 22 -4.53 4.18 -6.26
CA TYR A 22 -5.09 5.23 -7.09
C TYR A 22 -6.02 4.70 -8.19
N ASP A 23 -5.62 3.62 -8.86
CA ASP A 23 -6.45 2.98 -9.89
C ASP A 23 -7.75 2.41 -9.30
N VAL A 24 -7.71 1.88 -8.08
CA VAL A 24 -8.92 1.41 -7.39
C VAL A 24 -9.83 2.58 -7.05
N VAL A 25 -9.31 3.66 -6.46
CA VAL A 25 -10.11 4.85 -6.16
C VAL A 25 -10.82 5.36 -7.42
N LYS A 26 -10.09 5.44 -8.55
CA LYS A 26 -10.67 5.84 -9.84
C LYS A 26 -11.77 4.91 -10.34
N LYS A 27 -11.64 3.61 -10.13
CA LYS A 27 -12.67 2.64 -10.49
C LYS A 27 -13.88 2.76 -9.56
N LEU A 28 -13.64 2.98 -8.27
CA LEU A 28 -14.71 3.19 -7.29
C LEU A 28 -15.51 4.48 -7.52
N ASP A 29 -14.94 5.46 -8.20
CA ASP A 29 -15.72 6.64 -8.63
C ASP A 29 -16.74 6.33 -9.73
N LYS A 30 -16.64 5.17 -10.39
CA LYS A 30 -17.54 4.72 -11.46
C LYS A 30 -18.58 3.69 -11.01
N VAL A 31 -18.41 3.09 -9.83
CA VAL A 31 -19.35 2.08 -9.29
C VAL A 31 -20.46 2.73 -8.48
N SER A 32 -21.52 1.96 -8.22
CA SER A 32 -22.65 2.41 -7.40
C SER A 32 -22.22 2.78 -5.97
N SER A 33 -22.93 3.71 -5.32
CA SER A 33 -22.59 4.16 -3.96
C SER A 33 -22.55 3.02 -2.94
N GLY A 34 -23.46 2.04 -3.07
CA GLY A 34 -23.53 0.88 -2.18
C GLY A 34 -22.35 -0.08 -2.31
N GLU A 35 -21.72 -0.17 -3.49
CA GLU A 35 -20.50 -0.97 -3.68
C GLU A 35 -19.27 -0.21 -3.22
N LYS A 36 -19.25 1.12 -3.42
CA LYS A 36 -18.20 2.00 -2.91
C LYS A 36 -18.09 1.91 -1.39
N GLU A 37 -19.20 1.92 -0.67
CA GLU A 37 -19.21 1.81 0.80
C GLU A 37 -18.59 0.50 1.32
N LYS A 38 -18.75 -0.63 0.60
CA LYS A 38 -18.21 -1.94 1.02
C LYS A 38 -16.68 -1.96 1.14
N VAL A 39 -16.01 -1.11 0.37
CA VAL A 39 -14.53 -1.10 0.28
C VAL A 39 -13.91 0.24 0.65
N ALA A 40 -14.72 1.28 0.92
CA ALA A 40 -14.24 2.62 1.23
C ALA A 40 -13.30 2.63 2.45
N ASP A 41 -13.66 1.92 3.52
CA ASP A 41 -12.83 1.84 4.73
C ASP A 41 -11.53 1.08 4.46
N GLN A 42 -11.58 0.03 3.64
CA GLN A 42 -10.39 -0.74 3.27
C GLN A 42 -9.42 0.11 2.45
N VAL A 43 -9.92 0.88 1.48
CA VAL A 43 -9.11 1.80 0.67
C VAL A 43 -8.54 2.93 1.52
N ARG A 44 -9.30 3.47 2.48
CA ARG A 44 -8.81 4.46 3.44
C ARG A 44 -7.66 3.89 4.27
N ASP A 45 -7.80 2.68 4.80
CA ASP A 45 -6.74 2.01 5.56
C ASP A 45 -5.48 1.79 4.70
N MET A 46 -5.65 1.45 3.43
CA MET A 46 -4.52 1.30 2.51
C MET A 46 -3.78 2.63 2.31
N HIS A 47 -4.50 3.75 2.19
CA HIS A 47 -3.88 5.08 2.13
C HIS A 47 -3.06 5.38 3.39
N ILE A 48 -3.61 5.12 4.57
CA ILE A 48 -2.91 5.32 5.85
C ILE A 48 -1.61 4.50 5.89
N ILE A 49 -1.68 3.20 5.53
CA ILE A 49 -0.49 2.34 5.52
C ILE A 49 0.55 2.81 4.50
N ILE A 50 0.13 3.28 3.33
CA ILE A 50 1.03 3.82 2.31
C ILE A 50 1.75 5.07 2.82
N GLU A 51 1.05 5.97 3.51
CA GLU A 51 1.65 7.16 4.11
C GLU A 51 2.66 6.79 5.20
N GLU A 52 2.29 5.87 6.10
CA GLU A 52 3.20 5.36 7.13
C GLU A 52 4.44 4.69 6.55
N LEU A 53 4.28 3.90 5.47
CA LEU A 53 5.40 3.29 4.75
C LEU A 53 6.31 4.36 4.14
N ASP A 54 5.75 5.39 3.51
CA ASP A 54 6.51 6.48 2.90
C ASP A 54 7.38 7.20 3.94
N ASP A 55 6.77 7.61 5.05
CA ASP A 55 7.45 8.32 6.13
C ASP A 55 8.60 7.49 6.71
N ARG A 56 8.37 6.18 6.89
CA ARG A 56 9.38 5.29 7.48
C ARG A 56 10.50 4.96 6.53
N ILE A 57 10.21 4.75 5.24
CA ILE A 57 11.25 4.56 4.22
C ILE A 57 12.11 5.83 4.12
N ASN A 58 11.47 7.01 4.12
CA ASN A 58 12.17 8.29 4.09
C ASN A 58 13.05 8.48 5.34
N ARG A 59 12.53 8.15 6.52
CA ARG A 59 13.29 8.18 7.77
C ARG A 59 14.48 7.22 7.75
N LEU A 60 14.27 5.96 7.36
CA LEU A 60 15.32 4.94 7.28
C LEU A 60 16.44 5.35 6.30
N LYS A 61 16.06 5.89 5.14
CA LYS A 61 16.99 6.40 4.13
C LYS A 61 17.79 7.60 4.63
N LYS A 62 17.16 8.48 5.41
CA LYS A 62 17.79 9.69 5.97
C LYS A 62 18.71 9.38 7.15
N GLU A 63 18.26 8.56 8.09
CA GLU A 63 19.00 8.24 9.32
C GLU A 63 20.13 7.23 9.06
N CYS A 64 19.98 6.35 8.06
CA CYS A 64 20.98 5.36 7.66
C CYS A 64 21.66 4.66 8.86
N PRO A 65 20.89 4.10 9.80
CA PRO A 65 21.44 3.58 11.04
C PRO A 65 22.29 2.33 10.78
N MET A 66 23.28 2.08 11.65
CA MET A 66 24.13 0.89 11.59
C MET A 66 23.31 -0.40 11.78
N GLU A 67 22.39 -0.39 12.75
CA GLU A 67 21.43 -1.46 13.00
C GLU A 67 20.04 -1.03 12.51
N TRP A 68 19.52 -1.72 11.50
CA TRP A 68 18.24 -1.40 10.85
C TRP A 68 17.30 -2.60 10.73
N ASN A 69 17.69 -3.75 11.26
CA ASN A 69 16.88 -4.97 11.19
C ASN A 69 15.49 -4.84 11.83
N PRO A 70 15.29 -4.11 12.95
CA PRO A 70 13.95 -3.86 13.49
C PRO A 70 13.05 -3.06 12.53
N GLU A 71 13.59 -2.01 11.89
CA GLU A 71 12.84 -1.22 10.92
C GLU A 71 12.48 -2.06 9.69
N LYS A 72 13.39 -2.94 9.26
CA LYS A 72 13.14 -3.90 8.17
C LYS A 72 11.94 -4.79 8.47
N ILE A 73 11.91 -5.44 9.63
CA ILE A 73 10.84 -6.37 10.03
C ILE A 73 9.48 -5.67 10.03
N ASP A 74 9.44 -4.45 10.55
CA ASP A 74 8.21 -3.68 10.66
C ASP A 74 7.73 -3.18 9.27
N LEU A 75 8.64 -2.72 8.41
CA LEU A 75 8.32 -2.40 7.01
C LEU A 75 7.77 -3.62 6.25
N GLU A 76 8.41 -4.79 6.38
CA GLU A 76 7.93 -6.04 5.78
C GLU A 76 6.52 -6.42 6.31
N GLY A 77 6.28 -6.26 7.60
CA GLY A 77 4.97 -6.46 8.21
C GLY A 77 3.89 -5.54 7.63
N LYS A 78 4.21 -4.26 7.46
CA LYS A 78 3.29 -3.28 6.85
C LYS A 78 2.99 -3.57 5.39
N PHE A 79 3.99 -3.95 4.58
CA PHE A 79 3.76 -4.39 3.21
C PHE A 79 2.89 -5.64 3.14
N SER A 80 3.10 -6.62 4.03
CA SER A 80 2.22 -7.80 4.12
C SER A 80 0.79 -7.41 4.47
N GLY A 81 0.59 -6.51 5.45
CA GLY A 81 -0.73 -6.02 5.82
C GLY A 81 -1.43 -5.27 4.68
N LEU A 82 -0.68 -4.46 3.92
CA LEU A 82 -1.17 -3.78 2.72
C LEU A 82 -1.64 -4.77 1.66
N LYS A 83 -0.84 -5.83 1.43
CA LYS A 83 -1.19 -6.90 0.48
C LYS A 83 -2.47 -7.63 0.88
N THR A 84 -2.62 -8.00 2.15
CA THR A 84 -3.84 -8.67 2.64
C THR A 84 -5.08 -7.78 2.49
N LYS A 85 -4.97 -6.47 2.78
CA LYS A 85 -6.08 -5.53 2.57
C LYS A 85 -6.45 -5.40 1.10
N TRP A 86 -5.44 -5.31 0.22
CA TRP A 86 -5.66 -5.29 -1.22
C TRP A 86 -6.42 -6.51 -1.73
N GLU A 87 -6.02 -7.70 -1.30
CA GLU A 87 -6.71 -8.95 -1.65
C GLU A 87 -8.18 -8.90 -1.22
N SER A 88 -8.47 -8.36 -0.03
CA SER A 88 -9.85 -8.21 0.44
C SER A 88 -10.68 -7.22 -0.39
N VAL A 89 -10.09 -6.08 -0.81
CA VAL A 89 -10.76 -5.13 -1.70
C VAL A 89 -11.15 -5.80 -3.02
N TRP A 90 -10.28 -6.63 -3.59
CA TRP A 90 -10.53 -7.33 -4.85
C TRP A 90 -11.55 -8.48 -4.75
N GLN A 91 -11.74 -9.06 -3.57
CA GLN A 91 -12.82 -10.03 -3.34
C GLN A 91 -14.18 -9.33 -3.19
N ASN A 92 -14.19 -8.09 -2.71
CA ASN A 92 -15.41 -7.34 -2.44
C ASN A 92 -15.92 -6.51 -3.63
N ILE A 93 -15.10 -6.34 -4.67
CA ILE A 93 -15.49 -5.71 -5.94
C ILE A 93 -15.60 -6.83 -6.99
N SER A 94 -16.75 -6.97 -7.65
CA SER A 94 -16.92 -8.01 -8.68
C SER A 94 -16.00 -7.73 -9.86
N PRO A 95 -15.38 -8.76 -10.48
CA PRO A 95 -14.63 -8.59 -11.73
C PRO A 95 -15.43 -7.89 -12.85
N GLY A 96 -16.76 -8.01 -12.83
CA GLY A 96 -17.67 -7.37 -13.79
C GLY A 96 -17.80 -5.85 -13.65
N ASP A 97 -17.54 -5.28 -12.46
CA ASP A 97 -17.66 -3.83 -12.23
C ASP A 97 -16.39 -3.06 -12.61
N ILE A 98 -15.32 -3.80 -12.95
CA ILE A 98 -14.01 -3.30 -13.33
C ILE A 98 -13.76 -3.47 -14.84
N GLY A 99 -14.60 -4.26 -15.52
CA GLY A 99 -14.53 -4.55 -16.94
C GLY A 99 -15.83 -4.19 -17.66
N GLY A 100 -15.97 -2.90 -18.01
CA GLY A 100 -16.92 -2.37 -18.98
C GLY A 100 -16.25 -1.33 -19.85
#